data_AF-A0A858B7B8-F1
#
_entry.id   AF-A0A858B7B8-F1
#
_cell.length_a   1.000
_cell.length_b   1.000
_cell.length_c   1.000
_cell.angle_alpha   90.00
_cell.angle_beta   90.00
_cell.angle_gamma   90.00
#
_symmetry.space_group_name_H-M   'P 1'
#
loop_
_entity.id
_entity.type
_entity.pdbx_description
1 polymer ?
#
loop_
_entity_poly.entity_id
_entity_poly.type
_entity_poly.pdbx_seq_one_letter_code
_entity_poly.pdbx_strand_id
1 'polypeptide(L)'
;MDVKDAPPNGGSTFKNTISAEDFAALLAQSKPGNAQMTSSHASALNAESWLKDSSADSGRFIALPLSMLSLRKSEAKLSLSELLVLAYIHGFQRRDPLKGCHSNAKTIAEALGISPSALSKRLQKLKNFALIKKEGHGEEITYRVDETRWAELCGIEFIDAGALHEWTSRGTFCRIPFWAIRDTDLSALDKVLFGYIFSFFSAKESKPFRVSTQNAADQLAVSKSKLRVSLEKLTSLNLVVKTVISPRAPAEYSVNPQSCMDRGSRNL
;
A
#
# COMPACT_ATOMS: atom_id res chain seq x y z
N MET A 1 -22.74 -34.29 30.37
CA MET A 1 -23.49 -34.49 29.11
C MET A 1 -24.28 -33.22 28.91
N ASP A 2 -23.78 -32.26 28.14
CA ASP A 2 -23.79 -32.14 26.65
C ASP A 2 -24.75 -30.98 26.33
N VAL A 3 -24.26 -29.78 25.97
CA VAL A 3 -23.83 -29.35 24.60
C VAL A 3 -25.09 -29.22 23.72
N LYS A 4 -25.63 -28.00 23.50
CA LYS A 4 -25.56 -27.15 22.26
C LYS A 4 -26.96 -26.54 22.05
N ASP A 5 -27.25 -25.45 21.36
CA ASP A 5 -26.55 -24.55 20.43
C ASP A 5 -27.38 -23.25 20.40
N ALA A 6 -26.74 -22.10 20.50
CA ALA A 6 -27.24 -20.88 19.87
C ALA A 6 -26.04 -20.26 19.15
N PRO A 7 -25.99 -20.24 17.80
CA PRO A 7 -24.96 -19.49 17.11
C PRO A 7 -25.21 -17.99 17.33
N PRO A 8 -24.19 -17.21 17.73
CA PRO A 8 -24.33 -15.79 17.95
C PRO A 8 -24.41 -15.04 16.61
N ASN A 9 -25.22 -13.97 16.63
CA ASN A 9 -25.42 -12.98 15.59
C ASN A 9 -24.20 -12.69 14.70
N GLY A 10 -24.43 -12.69 13.38
CA GLY A 10 -23.49 -12.26 12.34
C GLY A 10 -23.18 -10.76 12.37
N GLY A 11 -22.47 -10.33 13.41
CA GLY A 11 -21.87 -9.01 13.49
C GLY A 11 -20.54 -8.97 12.74
N SER A 12 -20.44 -8.11 11.72
CA SER A 12 -19.16 -7.67 11.18
C SER A 12 -18.26 -7.17 12.32
N THR A 13 -17.17 -7.87 12.61
CA THR A 13 -16.22 -7.54 13.69
C THR A 13 -15.24 -6.42 13.31
N PHE A 14 -15.39 -5.77 12.16
CA PHE A 14 -14.49 -4.70 11.75
C PHE A 14 -14.93 -3.34 12.28
N LYS A 15 -14.27 -2.87 13.36
CA LYS A 15 -14.17 -1.43 13.65
C LYS A 15 -13.24 -0.79 12.61
N ASN A 16 -13.81 -0.34 11.48
CA ASN A 16 -13.12 0.31 10.36
C ASN A 16 -12.74 1.78 10.62
N THR A 17 -12.57 2.18 11.87
CA THR A 17 -12.29 3.57 12.25
C THR A 17 -10.96 3.66 13.00
N ILE A 18 -10.02 4.42 12.45
CA ILE A 18 -8.94 5.00 13.26
C ILE A 18 -9.61 5.97 14.24
N SER A 19 -9.41 5.78 15.55
CA SER A 19 -9.76 6.82 16.51
C SER A 19 -8.82 8.02 16.31
N ALA A 20 -9.32 9.23 16.55
CA ALA A 20 -8.48 10.43 16.48
C ALA A 20 -7.24 10.33 17.39
N GLU A 21 -7.36 9.61 18.49
CA GLU A 21 -6.31 9.32 19.47
C GLU A 21 -5.21 8.43 18.90
N ASP A 22 -5.57 7.38 18.16
CA ASP A 22 -4.62 6.46 17.54
C ASP A 22 -3.80 7.11 16.42
N PHE A 23 -4.40 8.07 15.71
CA PHE A 23 -3.67 8.86 14.74
C PHE A 23 -2.80 9.92 15.43
N ALA A 24 -3.31 10.58 16.47
CA ALA A 24 -2.54 11.53 17.26
C ALA A 24 -1.32 10.88 17.92
N ALA A 25 -1.42 9.62 18.36
CA ALA A 25 -0.29 8.85 18.89
C ALA A 25 0.80 8.57 17.84
N LEU A 26 0.41 8.26 16.59
CA LEU A 26 1.34 8.12 15.46
C LEU A 26 2.06 9.44 15.15
N LEU A 27 1.38 10.58 15.31
CA LEU A 27 1.97 11.92 15.16
C LEU A 27 2.83 12.34 16.36
N ALA A 28 2.47 12.00 17.59
CA ALA A 28 3.16 12.44 18.80
C ALA A 28 4.59 11.90 18.89
N GLN A 29 4.85 10.72 18.32
CA GLN A 29 6.20 10.15 18.25
C GLN A 29 7.10 10.77 17.15
N SER A 30 6.65 11.85 16.49
CA SER A 30 7.39 12.57 15.44
C SER A 30 8.01 13.89 15.89
N LYS A 31 7.90 14.27 17.18
CA LYS A 31 8.61 15.45 17.70
C LYS A 31 10.10 15.11 17.93
N PRO A 32 11.04 15.95 17.44
CA PRO A 32 12.46 15.76 17.72
C PRO A 32 12.75 16.20 19.15
N GLY A 33 12.87 15.24 20.06
CA GLY A 33 13.43 15.44 21.39
C GLY A 33 14.93 15.18 21.35
N ASN A 34 15.71 16.19 21.76
CA ASN A 34 17.17 16.19 21.85
C ASN A 34 17.76 14.86 22.36
N ALA A 35 18.60 14.22 21.56
CA ALA A 35 19.61 13.29 22.04
C ALA A 35 20.91 13.53 21.26
N GLN A 36 21.94 13.83 22.03
CA GLN A 36 23.30 14.19 21.63
C GLN A 36 24.20 12.93 21.68
N MET A 37 25.25 12.88 20.84
CA MET A 37 26.36 11.89 20.79
C MET A 37 26.03 10.55 20.09
N THR A 38 26.90 9.86 19.32
CA THR A 38 28.28 10.03 18.82
C THR A 38 28.53 9.02 17.68
N SER A 39 29.56 9.29 16.88
CA SER A 39 30.13 8.53 15.76
C SER A 39 30.16 6.99 15.84
N SER A 40 29.73 6.32 14.78
CA SER A 40 30.61 5.60 13.83
C SER A 40 29.77 4.81 12.80
N HIS A 41 30.23 4.81 11.55
CA HIS A 41 29.64 4.09 10.43
C HIS A 41 29.60 2.57 10.68
N ALA A 42 28.49 2.03 11.18
CA ALA A 42 28.14 0.60 11.11
C ALA A 42 26.69 0.38 11.55
N SER A 43 25.73 0.64 10.66
CA SER A 43 24.35 0.08 10.70
C SER A 43 23.55 0.57 9.49
N ALA A 44 24.10 0.35 8.30
CA ALA A 44 23.24 -0.05 7.19
C ALA A 44 22.62 -1.40 7.60
N LEU A 45 21.31 -1.56 7.43
CA LEU A 45 20.50 -2.70 7.89
C LEU A 45 20.06 -2.62 9.35
N ASN A 46 19.02 -1.81 9.59
CA ASN A 46 17.97 -2.19 10.53
C ASN A 46 16.62 -1.75 9.95
N ALA A 47 16.35 -2.19 8.72
CA ALA A 47 15.02 -2.14 8.09
C ALA A 47 14.05 -3.18 8.70
N GLU A 48 14.54 -4.04 9.61
CA GLU A 48 13.77 -5.11 10.25
C GLU A 48 13.01 -4.68 11.51
N SER A 49 13.34 -3.54 12.13
CA SER A 49 12.62 -3.12 13.35
C SER A 49 11.25 -2.48 13.08
N TRP A 50 10.94 -2.12 11.83
CA TRP A 50 9.65 -1.50 11.44
C TRP A 50 8.63 -2.52 10.92
N LEU A 51 9.04 -3.79 10.85
CA LEU A 51 8.17 -4.94 10.57
C LEU A 51 7.48 -5.46 11.84
N LYS A 52 7.87 -4.99 13.04
CA LYS A 52 7.23 -5.38 14.29
C LYS A 52 6.24 -4.29 14.73
N ASP A 53 5.01 -4.75 14.94
CA ASP A 53 3.83 -4.04 15.45
C ASP A 53 3.04 -3.15 14.48
N SER A 54 2.37 -3.84 13.55
CA SER A 54 0.89 -3.79 13.58
C SER A 54 0.23 -5.17 13.37
N SER A 55 0.86 -6.22 13.88
CA SER A 55 0.18 -7.46 14.29
C SER A 55 -0.56 -7.14 15.60
N ALA A 56 -1.79 -6.60 15.59
CA ALA A 56 -2.97 -7.41 15.33
C ALA A 56 -4.20 -6.59 14.85
N ASP A 57 -4.08 -5.27 14.59
CA ASP A 57 -5.28 -4.42 14.42
C ASP A 57 -5.22 -3.27 13.39
N SER A 58 -4.15 -3.08 12.60
CA SER A 58 -4.09 -1.89 11.72
C SER A 58 -4.48 -2.19 10.26
N GLY A 59 -5.78 -2.23 9.99
CA GLY A 59 -6.38 -2.08 8.66
C GLY A 59 -6.22 -0.66 8.09
N ARG A 60 -5.02 -0.05 8.17
CA ARG A 60 -4.82 1.40 7.97
C ARG A 60 -4.23 1.78 6.60
N PHE A 61 -3.60 0.83 5.91
CA PHE A 61 -3.04 1.04 4.58
C PHE A 61 -3.06 -0.24 3.74
N ILE A 62 -3.03 -0.07 2.41
CA ILE A 62 -2.67 -1.12 1.46
C ILE A 62 -1.15 -1.14 1.33
N ALA A 63 -0.55 -2.31 1.53
CA ALA A 63 0.87 -2.52 1.29
C ALA A 63 1.07 -3.02 -0.15
N LEU A 64 1.52 -2.13 -1.04
CA LEU A 64 1.90 -2.48 -2.41
C LEU A 64 3.39 -2.85 -2.44
N PRO A 65 3.76 -4.12 -2.70
CA PRO A 65 5.16 -4.52 -2.85
C PRO A 65 5.78 -3.77 -4.03
N LEU A 66 6.96 -3.16 -3.88
CA LEU A 66 7.59 -2.46 -5.00
C LEU A 66 7.95 -3.41 -6.15
N SER A 67 8.25 -4.68 -5.85
CA SER A 67 8.41 -5.74 -6.86
C SER A 67 7.17 -5.92 -7.74
N MET A 68 5.98 -5.57 -7.25
CA MET A 68 4.74 -5.68 -8.00
C MET A 68 4.64 -4.63 -9.11
N LEU A 69 5.37 -3.52 -8.99
CA LEU A 69 5.47 -2.50 -10.04
C LEU A 69 6.16 -3.03 -11.31
N SER A 70 6.95 -4.10 -11.20
CA SER A 70 7.55 -4.78 -12.36
C SER A 70 6.48 -5.37 -13.28
N LEU A 71 5.30 -5.75 -12.76
CA LEU A 71 4.16 -6.22 -13.57
C LEU A 71 3.60 -5.15 -14.53
N ARG A 72 4.01 -3.89 -14.37
CA ARG A 72 3.67 -2.82 -15.31
C ARG A 72 4.52 -2.88 -16.58
N LYS A 73 5.71 -3.46 -16.49
CA LYS A 73 6.68 -3.61 -17.57
C LYS A 73 6.69 -5.04 -18.13
N SER A 74 6.05 -6.00 -17.45
CA SER A 74 5.88 -7.37 -17.94
C SER A 74 4.91 -7.46 -19.12
N GLU A 75 4.81 -8.66 -19.68
CA GLU A 75 3.81 -9.01 -20.71
C GLU A 75 2.37 -8.71 -20.28
N ALA A 76 2.07 -8.78 -18.97
CA ALA A 76 0.75 -8.48 -18.44
C ALA A 76 0.37 -6.99 -18.53
N LYS A 77 1.37 -6.10 -18.58
CA LYS A 77 1.22 -4.63 -18.67
C LYS A 77 0.12 -4.12 -17.75
N LEU A 78 0.21 -4.47 -16.47
CA LEU A 78 -0.79 -4.07 -15.50
C LEU A 78 -0.73 -2.55 -15.25
N SER A 79 -1.91 -1.95 -15.14
CA SER A 79 -2.11 -0.57 -14.69
C SER A 79 -1.97 -0.50 -13.17
N LEU A 80 -1.68 0.70 -12.65
CA LEU A 80 -1.63 0.92 -11.20
C LEU A 80 -2.95 0.55 -10.51
N SER A 81 -4.10 0.75 -11.15
CA SER A 81 -5.38 0.32 -10.59
C SER A 81 -5.50 -1.19 -10.44
N GLU A 82 -4.95 -1.97 -11.36
CA GLU A 82 -4.93 -3.43 -11.26
C GLU A 82 -3.96 -3.89 -10.17
N LEU A 83 -2.81 -3.20 -10.03
CA LEU A 83 -1.87 -3.48 -8.95
C LEU A 83 -2.44 -3.14 -7.57
N LEU A 84 -3.27 -2.11 -7.43
CA LEU A 84 -3.94 -1.80 -6.17
C LEU A 84 -4.93 -2.89 -5.76
N VAL A 85 -5.67 -3.46 -6.72
CA VAL A 85 -6.55 -4.62 -6.46
C VAL A 85 -5.72 -5.82 -6.05
N LEU A 86 -4.64 -6.11 -6.78
CA LEU A 86 -3.76 -7.25 -6.48
C LEU A 86 -3.09 -7.11 -5.11
N ALA A 87 -2.57 -5.93 -4.78
CA ALA A 87 -1.97 -5.62 -3.49
C ALA A 87 -2.98 -5.69 -2.33
N TYR A 88 -4.22 -5.28 -2.56
CA TYR A 88 -5.29 -5.46 -1.57
C TYR A 88 -5.50 -6.94 -1.25
N ILE A 89 -5.71 -7.79 -2.27
CA ILE A 89 -5.89 -9.24 -2.10
C ILE A 89 -4.66 -9.87 -1.43
N HIS A 90 -3.46 -9.52 -1.91
CA HIS A 90 -2.20 -10.00 -1.37
C HIS A 90 -2.01 -9.62 0.10
N GLY A 91 -2.42 -8.42 0.49
CA GLY A 91 -2.37 -7.95 1.88
C GLY A 91 -3.14 -8.83 2.85
N PHE A 92 -4.32 -9.35 2.45
CA PHE A 92 -5.07 -10.33 3.26
C PHE A 92 -4.37 -11.69 3.29
N GLN A 93 -3.91 -12.18 2.13
CA GLN A 93 -3.18 -13.43 2.03
C GLN A 93 -1.90 -13.43 2.87
N ARG A 94 -1.21 -12.30 3.01
CA ARG A 94 -0.04 -12.19 3.88
C ARG A 94 -0.36 -12.26 5.37
N ARG A 95 -1.53 -11.76 5.78
CA ARG A 95 -1.98 -11.82 7.18
C ARG A 95 -2.42 -13.22 7.56
N ASP A 96 -3.13 -13.88 6.66
CA ASP A 96 -3.60 -15.26 6.83
C ASP A 96 -3.47 -16.01 5.49
N PRO A 97 -2.34 -16.71 5.27
CA PRO A 97 -2.11 -17.46 4.03
C PRO A 97 -3.16 -18.54 3.80
N LEU A 98 -3.75 -19.08 4.86
CA LEU A 98 -4.75 -20.14 4.78
C LEU A 98 -6.13 -19.61 4.41
N LYS A 99 -6.46 -18.37 4.73
CA LYS A 99 -7.77 -17.78 4.39
C LYS A 99 -7.79 -16.94 3.12
N GLY A 100 -6.66 -16.36 2.71
CA GLY A 100 -6.63 -15.44 1.58
C GLY A 100 -7.52 -14.22 1.78
N CYS A 101 -7.96 -13.58 0.70
CA CYS A 101 -8.93 -12.48 0.77
C CYS A 101 -10.35 -13.04 0.69
N HIS A 102 -10.93 -13.35 1.85
CA HIS A 102 -12.31 -13.77 1.96
C HIS A 102 -13.25 -12.55 1.98
N SER A 103 -13.74 -12.16 0.80
CA SER A 103 -14.58 -10.99 0.65
C SER A 103 -15.34 -11.03 -0.67
N ASN A 104 -16.57 -10.54 -0.68
CA ASN A 104 -17.33 -10.40 -1.91
C ASN A 104 -16.83 -9.20 -2.74
N ALA A 105 -17.12 -9.19 -4.03
CA ALA A 105 -16.66 -8.15 -4.94
C ALA A 105 -17.19 -6.74 -4.57
N LYS A 106 -18.38 -6.64 -3.96
CA LYS A 106 -18.95 -5.35 -3.55
C LYS A 106 -18.09 -4.72 -2.46
N THR A 107 -17.75 -5.47 -1.42
CA THR A 107 -16.90 -5.02 -0.31
C THR A 107 -15.51 -4.62 -0.77
N ILE A 108 -14.91 -5.39 -1.69
CA ILE A 108 -13.61 -5.03 -2.27
C ILE A 108 -13.69 -3.73 -3.07
N ALA A 109 -14.77 -3.54 -3.86
CA ALA A 109 -14.96 -2.35 -4.66
C ALA A 109 -15.11 -1.10 -3.78
N GLU A 110 -15.90 -1.20 -2.72
CA GLU A 110 -16.06 -0.15 -1.70
C GLU A 110 -14.73 0.18 -1.00
N ALA A 111 -13.99 -0.84 -0.57
CA ALA A 111 -12.69 -0.65 0.08
C ALA A 111 -11.67 0.09 -0.81
N LEU A 112 -11.75 -0.15 -2.12
CA LEU A 112 -10.87 0.45 -3.12
C LEU A 112 -11.37 1.78 -3.70
N GLY A 113 -12.58 2.23 -3.33
CA GLY A 113 -13.18 3.46 -3.84
C GLY A 113 -13.44 3.40 -5.36
N ILE A 114 -13.88 2.24 -5.86
CA ILE A 114 -14.14 2.00 -7.29
C ILE A 114 -15.53 1.39 -7.49
N SER A 115 -16.09 1.53 -8.70
CA SER A 115 -17.37 0.88 -9.00
C SER A 115 -17.22 -0.66 -9.06
N PRO A 116 -18.27 -1.44 -8.71
CA PRO A 116 -18.25 -2.89 -8.86
C PRO A 116 -17.95 -3.36 -10.29
N SER A 117 -18.43 -2.62 -11.30
CA SER A 117 -18.15 -2.92 -12.71
C SER A 117 -16.67 -2.70 -13.06
N ALA A 118 -16.04 -1.66 -12.51
CA ALA A 118 -14.61 -1.41 -12.68
C ALA A 118 -13.77 -2.48 -11.96
N LEU A 119 -14.18 -2.92 -10.76
CA LEU A 119 -13.52 -4.04 -10.07
C LEU A 119 -13.63 -5.33 -10.90
N SER A 120 -14.82 -5.66 -11.40
CA SER A 120 -15.05 -6.88 -12.18
C SER A 120 -14.11 -6.98 -13.39
N LYS A 121 -13.96 -5.90 -14.16
CA LYS A 121 -13.01 -5.84 -15.29
C LYS A 121 -11.57 -6.08 -14.85
N ARG A 122 -11.16 -5.52 -13.70
CA ARG A 122 -9.80 -5.67 -13.17
C ARG A 122 -9.55 -7.11 -12.69
N LEU A 123 -10.49 -7.69 -11.94
CA LEU A 123 -10.42 -9.08 -11.49
C LEU A 123 -10.38 -10.05 -12.69
N GLN A 124 -11.16 -9.80 -13.73
CA GLN A 124 -11.13 -10.60 -14.95
C GLN A 124 -9.75 -10.54 -15.62
N LYS A 125 -9.15 -9.35 -15.74
CA LYS A 125 -7.79 -9.23 -16.30
C LYS A 125 -6.76 -9.96 -15.44
N LEU A 126 -6.80 -9.81 -14.11
CA LEU A 126 -5.89 -10.53 -13.21
C LEU A 126 -6.05 -12.05 -13.33
N LYS A 127 -7.29 -12.53 -13.49
CA LYS A 127 -7.60 -13.95 -13.73
C LYS A 127 -7.06 -14.42 -15.09
N ASN A 128 -7.17 -13.62 -16.15
CA ASN A 128 -6.67 -13.98 -17.48
C ASN A 128 -5.15 -14.19 -17.50
N PHE A 129 -4.41 -13.46 -16.66
CA PHE A 129 -2.97 -13.65 -16.47
C PHE A 129 -2.62 -14.72 -15.42
N ALA A 130 -3.62 -15.42 -14.88
CA ALA A 130 -3.49 -16.40 -13.81
C ALA A 130 -2.85 -15.84 -12.52
N LEU A 131 -2.89 -14.52 -12.32
CA LEU A 131 -2.32 -13.86 -11.14
C LEU A 131 -3.20 -14.02 -9.89
N ILE A 132 -4.50 -14.29 -10.10
CA ILE A 132 -5.42 -14.57 -9.00
C ILE A 132 -6.23 -15.85 -9.25
N LYS A 133 -6.50 -16.56 -8.17
CA LYS A 133 -7.48 -17.64 -8.11
C LYS A 133 -8.71 -17.16 -7.35
N LYS A 134 -9.89 -17.53 -7.84
CA LYS A 134 -11.17 -17.30 -7.17
C LYS A 134 -11.73 -18.64 -6.78
N GLU A 135 -11.93 -18.84 -5.49
CA GLU A 135 -12.51 -20.04 -4.89
C GLU A 135 -13.91 -19.69 -4.34
N GLY A 136 -14.86 -20.61 -4.46
CA GLY A 136 -16.22 -20.46 -3.96
C GLY A 136 -17.20 -19.67 -4.84
N HIS A 137 -18.45 -19.60 -4.38
CA HIS A 137 -19.60 -19.01 -5.09
C HIS A 137 -20.50 -18.23 -4.11
N GLY A 138 -21.28 -17.28 -4.63
CA GLY A 138 -22.21 -16.49 -3.81
C GLY A 138 -21.50 -15.54 -2.85
N GLU A 139 -21.82 -15.62 -1.56
CA GLU A 139 -21.21 -14.79 -0.51
C GLU A 139 -19.88 -15.34 0.00
N GLU A 140 -19.61 -16.63 -0.21
CA GLU A 140 -18.37 -17.30 0.19
C GLU A 140 -17.34 -17.26 -0.94
N ILE A 141 -16.80 -16.08 -1.22
CA ILE A 141 -15.77 -15.91 -2.24
C ILE A 141 -14.43 -15.64 -1.57
N THR A 142 -13.42 -16.44 -1.96
CA THR A 142 -12.04 -16.24 -1.56
C THR A 142 -11.18 -15.95 -2.78
N TYR A 143 -10.44 -14.84 -2.74
CA TYR A 143 -9.43 -14.49 -3.73
C TYR A 143 -8.02 -14.75 -3.20
N ARG A 144 -7.17 -15.34 -4.03
CA ARG A 144 -5.75 -15.61 -3.72
C ARG A 144 -4.85 -15.09 -4.83
N VAL A 145 -3.69 -14.58 -4.46
CA VAL A 145 -2.62 -14.21 -5.39
C VAL A 145 -1.71 -15.41 -5.62
N ASP A 146 -1.44 -15.70 -6.89
CA ASP A 146 -0.45 -16.70 -7.29
C ASP A 146 0.93 -16.03 -7.37
N GLU A 147 1.73 -16.17 -6.31
CA GLU A 147 3.05 -15.54 -6.18
C GLU A 147 4.04 -16.10 -7.21
N THR A 148 3.93 -17.39 -7.53
CA THR A 148 4.77 -18.04 -8.55
C THR A 148 4.49 -17.44 -9.91
N ARG A 149 3.21 -17.30 -10.27
CA ARG A 149 2.84 -16.67 -11.54
C ARG A 149 3.28 -15.21 -11.63
N TRP A 150 3.23 -14.48 -10.52
CA TRP A 150 3.77 -13.12 -10.46
C TRP A 150 5.29 -13.10 -10.72
N ALA A 151 6.07 -13.98 -10.08
CA ALA A 151 7.50 -14.10 -10.32
C ALA A 151 7.83 -14.43 -11.79
N GLU A 152 7.13 -15.42 -12.36
CA GLU A 152 7.26 -15.80 -13.78
C GLU A 152 7.03 -14.62 -14.72
N LEU A 153 5.95 -13.86 -14.52
CA LEU A 153 5.66 -12.69 -15.34
C LEU A 153 6.73 -11.60 -15.21
N CYS A 154 7.49 -11.58 -14.12
CA CYS A 154 8.63 -10.69 -13.94
C CYS A 154 9.94 -11.26 -14.50
N GLY A 155 9.94 -12.50 -15.01
CA GLY A 155 11.15 -13.18 -15.47
C GLY A 155 12.12 -13.53 -14.32
N ILE A 156 11.59 -13.79 -13.13
CA ILE A 156 12.40 -14.08 -11.93
C ILE A 156 12.25 -15.56 -11.59
N GLU A 157 13.38 -16.25 -11.50
CA GLU A 157 13.45 -17.64 -11.07
C GLU A 157 13.76 -17.74 -9.57
N PHE A 158 13.04 -18.62 -8.87
CA PHE A 158 13.23 -18.87 -7.44
C PHE A 158 13.58 -20.33 -7.20
N ILE A 159 14.45 -20.57 -6.21
CA ILE A 159 14.96 -21.90 -5.86
C ILE A 159 13.91 -22.69 -5.04
N ASP A 160 13.13 -22.00 -4.20
CA ASP A 160 12.06 -22.61 -3.39
C ASP A 160 10.94 -21.61 -3.02
N ALA A 161 9.88 -22.14 -2.40
CA ALA A 161 8.71 -21.38 -1.98
C ALA A 161 8.98 -20.39 -0.84
N GLY A 162 9.97 -20.65 0.01
CA GLY A 162 10.38 -19.74 1.08
C GLY A 162 11.02 -18.48 0.53
N ALA A 163 11.94 -18.63 -0.42
CA ALA A 163 12.58 -17.51 -1.11
C ALA A 163 11.58 -16.65 -1.89
N LEU A 164 10.61 -17.29 -2.55
CA LEU A 164 9.52 -16.60 -3.23
C LEU A 164 8.67 -15.79 -2.26
N HIS A 165 8.22 -16.42 -1.16
CA HIS A 165 7.41 -15.76 -0.15
C HIS A 165 8.16 -14.59 0.51
N GLU A 166 9.45 -14.75 0.77
CA GLU A 166 10.31 -13.67 1.27
C GLU A 166 10.38 -12.51 0.27
N TRP A 167 10.58 -12.76 -1.02
CA TRP A 167 10.63 -11.70 -2.02
C TRP A 167 9.30 -10.93 -2.18
N THR A 168 8.16 -11.60 -2.08
CA THR A 168 6.84 -10.95 -2.17
C THR A 168 6.41 -10.28 -0.85
N SER A 169 6.89 -10.79 0.29
CA SER A 169 6.38 -10.43 1.62
C SER A 169 7.38 -9.70 2.53
N ARG A 170 8.66 -9.74 2.22
CA ARG A 170 9.73 -9.01 2.93
C ARG A 170 10.49 -8.16 1.92
N GLY A 171 10.09 -6.91 1.82
CA GLY A 171 10.69 -5.96 0.89
C GLY A 171 10.24 -4.53 1.19
N THR A 172 10.69 -3.60 0.35
CA THR A 172 10.18 -2.23 0.42
C THR A 172 8.74 -2.21 -0.09
N PHE A 173 7.83 -1.67 0.71
CA PHE A 173 6.42 -1.50 0.35
C PHE A 173 6.10 -0.03 0.15
N CYS A 174 5.33 0.25 -0.88
CA CYS A 174 4.55 1.48 -0.95
C CYS A 174 3.33 1.31 -0.05
N ARG A 175 3.31 2.02 1.08
CA ARG A 175 2.22 2.06 2.06
C ARG A 175 1.22 3.13 1.65
N ILE A 176 0.04 2.72 1.21
CA ILE A 176 -0.99 3.64 0.72
C ILE A 176 -2.14 3.69 1.73
N PRO A 177 -2.36 4.81 2.44
CA PRO A 177 -3.44 4.89 3.43
C PRO A 177 -4.82 4.62 2.82
N PHE A 178 -5.71 3.93 3.56
CA PHE A 178 -7.04 3.59 3.03
C PHE A 178 -7.90 4.80 2.70
N TRP A 179 -7.79 5.89 3.48
CA TRP A 179 -8.48 7.14 3.14
C TRP A 179 -8.04 7.66 1.77
N ALA A 180 -6.75 7.55 1.42
CA ALA A 180 -6.23 7.98 0.14
C ALA A 180 -6.71 7.06 -0.98
N ILE A 181 -6.85 5.75 -0.70
CA ILE A 181 -7.44 4.78 -1.63
C ILE A 181 -8.91 5.11 -1.94
N ARG A 182 -9.69 5.49 -0.93
CA ARG A 182 -11.12 5.83 -1.07
C ARG A 182 -11.35 7.22 -1.66
N ASP A 183 -10.34 8.08 -1.60
CA ASP A 183 -10.40 9.42 -2.16
C ASP A 183 -10.64 9.36 -3.69
N THR A 184 -11.79 9.85 -4.11
CA THR A 184 -12.21 9.84 -5.52
C THR A 184 -11.56 10.97 -6.32
N ASP A 185 -11.06 12.02 -5.66
CA ASP A 185 -10.29 13.08 -6.31
C ASP A 185 -8.90 12.59 -6.73
N LEU A 186 -8.39 11.51 -6.12
CA LEU A 186 -7.07 10.96 -6.40
C LEU A 186 -7.13 9.88 -7.48
N SER A 187 -6.31 10.02 -8.52
CA SER A 187 -6.08 8.96 -9.49
C SER A 187 -5.27 7.81 -8.89
N ALA A 188 -5.21 6.66 -9.56
CA ALA A 188 -4.35 5.55 -9.11
C ALA A 188 -2.87 5.94 -9.03
N LEU A 189 -2.40 6.84 -9.91
CA LEU A 189 -1.05 7.37 -9.82
C LEU A 189 -0.89 8.26 -8.59
N ASP A 190 -1.83 9.17 -8.35
CA ASP A 190 -1.79 10.05 -7.17
C ASP A 190 -1.74 9.22 -5.87
N LYS A 191 -2.55 8.17 -5.79
CA LYS A 191 -2.62 7.23 -4.66
C LYS A 191 -1.28 6.53 -4.41
N VAL A 192 -0.70 5.96 -5.46
CA VAL A 192 0.57 5.21 -5.36
C VAL A 192 1.74 6.16 -5.10
N LEU A 193 1.77 7.32 -5.75
CA LEU A 193 2.83 8.31 -5.54
C LEU A 193 2.76 8.89 -4.12
N PHE A 194 1.56 9.24 -3.65
CA PHE A 194 1.38 9.67 -2.28
C PHE A 194 1.80 8.58 -1.30
N GLY A 195 1.38 7.33 -1.50
CA GLY A 195 1.81 6.21 -0.64
C GLY A 195 3.32 5.98 -0.66
N TYR A 196 3.97 6.23 -1.80
CA TYR A 196 5.42 6.13 -1.92
C TYR A 196 6.10 7.20 -1.05
N ILE A 197 5.69 8.45 -1.13
CA ILE A 197 6.17 9.56 -0.27
C ILE A 197 5.83 9.29 1.20
N PHE A 198 4.61 8.85 1.47
CA PHE A 198 4.12 8.50 2.80
C PHE A 198 4.94 7.38 3.44
N SER A 199 5.47 6.46 2.65
CA SER A 199 6.32 5.38 3.17
C SER A 199 7.59 5.93 3.80
N PHE A 200 8.26 6.90 3.18
CA PHE A 200 9.44 7.60 3.73
C PHE A 200 9.09 8.43 4.98
N PHE A 201 7.91 9.07 4.99
CA PHE A 201 7.43 9.79 6.16
C PHE A 201 7.14 8.86 7.35
N SER A 202 6.38 7.79 7.12
CA SER A 202 5.99 6.80 8.14
C SER A 202 7.18 6.07 8.75
N ALA A 203 8.22 5.91 7.95
CA ALA A 203 9.51 5.34 8.29
C ALA A 203 10.33 6.22 9.27
N LYS A 204 9.93 7.47 9.53
CA LYS A 204 10.75 8.46 10.25
C LYS A 204 12.16 8.56 9.68
N GLU A 205 12.31 8.44 8.35
CA GLU A 205 13.63 8.62 7.75
C GLU A 205 14.14 10.02 8.06
N SER A 206 15.41 10.12 8.42
CA SER A 206 16.05 11.37 8.84
C SER A 206 16.08 12.43 7.73
N LYS A 207 15.73 12.06 6.50
CA LYS A 207 15.69 12.95 5.34
C LYS A 207 14.34 12.81 4.63
N PRO A 208 13.69 13.94 4.28
CA PRO A 208 12.49 13.91 3.45
C PRO A 208 12.76 13.24 2.11
N PHE A 209 11.71 12.78 1.44
CA PHE A 209 11.84 12.09 0.17
C PHE A 209 12.45 13.04 -0.88
N ARG A 210 13.74 12.81 -1.19
CA ARG A 210 14.51 13.59 -2.17
C ARG A 210 14.27 13.01 -3.55
N VAL A 211 13.50 13.73 -4.35
CA VAL A 211 13.05 13.21 -5.63
C VAL A 211 14.04 13.59 -6.72
N SER A 212 14.89 12.63 -7.09
CA SER A 212 15.19 12.51 -8.52
C SER A 212 13.89 12.09 -9.21
N THR A 213 13.23 13.04 -9.87
CA THR A 213 11.96 12.77 -10.61
C THR A 213 12.15 11.68 -11.65
N GLN A 214 13.38 11.44 -12.10
CA GLN A 214 13.76 10.28 -12.91
C GLN A 214 13.63 8.98 -12.13
N ASN A 215 14.30 8.84 -10.99
CA ASN A 215 14.28 7.59 -10.20
C ASN A 215 12.86 7.20 -9.76
N ALA A 216 12.08 8.17 -9.28
CA ALA A 216 10.68 7.92 -8.90
C ALA A 216 9.81 7.53 -10.11
N ALA A 217 10.02 8.16 -11.26
CA ALA A 217 9.33 7.80 -12.50
C ALA A 217 9.69 6.38 -12.96
N ASP A 218 10.97 5.99 -12.85
CA ASP A 218 11.45 4.67 -13.27
C ASP A 218 10.95 3.55 -12.36
N GLN A 219 10.97 3.77 -11.04
CA GLN A 219 10.46 2.83 -10.04
C GLN A 219 8.94 2.66 -10.20
N LEU A 220 8.22 3.76 -10.31
CA LEU A 220 6.77 3.70 -10.49
C LEU A 220 6.37 3.29 -11.91
N ALA A 221 7.30 3.16 -12.86
CA ALA A 221 7.04 2.86 -14.28
C ALA A 221 6.08 3.87 -14.95
N VAL A 222 6.31 5.17 -14.72
CA VAL A 222 5.54 6.27 -15.33
C VAL A 222 6.46 7.25 -16.04
N SER A 223 5.93 8.01 -17.00
CA SER A 223 6.67 9.12 -17.60
C SER A 223 6.88 10.24 -16.59
N LYS A 224 8.03 10.93 -16.65
CA LYS A 224 8.33 12.12 -15.82
C LYS A 224 7.24 13.18 -15.85
N SER A 225 6.65 13.44 -17.02
CA SER A 225 5.57 14.45 -17.18
C SER A 225 4.36 14.11 -16.30
N LYS A 226 3.85 12.87 -16.40
CA LYS A 226 2.76 12.37 -15.54
C LYS A 226 3.12 12.42 -14.06
N LEU A 227 4.36 12.07 -13.69
CA LEU A 227 4.81 12.16 -12.30
C LEU A 227 4.76 13.61 -11.79
N ARG A 228 5.23 14.58 -12.57
CA ARG A 228 5.21 16.01 -12.19
C ARG A 228 3.79 16.52 -12.00
N VAL A 229 2.88 16.22 -12.93
CA VAL A 229 1.47 16.60 -12.82
C VAL A 229 0.86 16.04 -11.53
N SER A 230 1.17 14.78 -11.20
CA SER A 230 0.70 14.15 -9.96
C SER A 230 1.30 14.80 -8.71
N LEU A 231 2.60 15.12 -8.71
CA LEU A 231 3.25 15.87 -7.61
C LEU A 231 2.63 17.25 -7.41
N GLU A 232 2.43 18.01 -8.49
CA GLU A 232 1.82 19.34 -8.46
C GLU A 232 0.41 19.28 -7.89
N LYS A 233 -0.38 18.28 -8.29
CA LYS A 233 -1.71 18.04 -7.74
C LYS A 233 -1.67 17.69 -6.25
N LEU A 234 -0.79 16.79 -5.82
CA LEU A 234 -0.64 16.44 -4.40
C LEU A 234 -0.22 17.66 -3.56
N THR A 235 0.60 18.55 -4.12
CA THR A 235 0.98 19.81 -3.49
C THR A 235 -0.16 20.84 -3.49
N SER A 236 -0.94 20.96 -4.57
CA SER A 236 -2.10 21.87 -4.61
C SER A 236 -3.21 21.46 -3.64
N LEU A 237 -3.35 20.15 -3.38
CA LEU A 237 -4.25 19.61 -2.36
C LEU A 237 -3.67 19.71 -0.94
N ASN A 238 -2.49 20.31 -0.79
CA ASN A 238 -1.74 20.44 0.45
C ASN A 238 -1.41 19.10 1.14
N LEU A 239 -1.44 17.97 0.42
CA LEU A 239 -1.11 16.65 0.98
C LEU A 239 0.40 16.41 1.04
N VAL A 240 1.14 17.07 0.15
CA VAL A 240 2.59 16.99 0.05
C VAL A 240 3.18 18.40 0.02
N VAL A 241 4.08 18.68 0.94
CA VAL A 241 4.88 19.91 0.96
C VAL A 241 6.08 19.73 0.05
N LYS A 242 6.24 20.66 -0.91
CA LYS A 242 7.42 20.74 -1.77
C LYS A 242 8.39 21.76 -1.22
N THR A 243 9.61 21.34 -0.92
CA THR A 243 10.70 22.20 -0.46
C THR A 243 11.77 22.29 -1.55
N VAL A 244 12.07 23.50 -2.00
CA VAL A 244 13.14 23.78 -2.96
C VAL A 244 14.31 24.40 -2.21
N ILE A 245 15.34 23.60 -1.93
CA ILE A 245 16.53 24.06 -1.17
C ILE A 245 17.43 24.93 -2.05
N SER A 246 17.54 24.63 -3.34
CA SER A 246 18.34 25.39 -4.31
C SER A 246 17.79 25.18 -5.72
N PRO A 247 17.87 26.19 -6.62
CA PRO A 247 17.47 26.04 -8.03
C PRO A 247 18.19 24.91 -8.77
N ARG A 248 19.38 24.51 -8.28
CA ARG A 248 20.22 23.46 -8.88
C ARG A 248 20.05 22.09 -8.22
N ALA A 249 19.30 22.00 -7.12
CA ALA A 249 19.09 20.76 -6.38
C ALA A 249 17.70 20.15 -6.70
N PRO A 250 17.56 18.81 -6.64
CA PRO A 250 16.26 18.18 -6.72
C PRO A 250 15.33 18.67 -5.61
N ALA A 251 14.06 18.88 -5.93
CA ALA A 251 13.06 19.24 -4.93
C ALA A 251 12.83 18.10 -3.93
N GLU A 252 12.63 18.47 -2.67
CA GLU A 252 12.25 17.54 -1.61
C GLU A 252 10.75 17.58 -1.44
N TYR A 253 10.16 16.40 -1.20
CA TYR A 253 8.74 16.25 -0.99
C TYR A 253 8.51 15.54 0.34
N SER A 254 7.64 16.09 1.18
CA SER A 254 7.27 15.49 2.45
C SER A 254 5.77 15.52 2.63
N VAL A 255 5.23 14.61 3.43
CA VAL A 255 3.79 14.59 3.77
C VAL A 255 3.46 15.81 4.61
N ASN A 256 2.31 16.44 4.36
CA ASN A 256 1.70 17.40 5.29
C ASN A 256 0.77 16.63 6.27
N PRO A 257 1.18 16.41 7.53
CA PRO A 257 0.43 15.54 8.42
C PRO A 257 -0.95 16.10 8.78
N GLN A 258 -1.08 17.42 8.92
CA GLN A 258 -2.34 18.07 9.28
C GLN A 258 -3.36 17.94 8.15
N SER A 259 -2.97 18.26 6.92
CA SER A 259 -3.90 18.13 5.79
C SER A 259 -4.27 16.67 5.50
N CYS A 260 -3.37 15.72 5.74
CA CYS A 260 -3.70 14.30 5.68
C CYS A 260 -4.70 13.90 6.77
N MET A 261 -4.63 14.50 7.96
CA MET A 261 -5.63 14.29 9.02
C MET A 261 -7.00 14.80 8.63
N ASP A 262 -7.07 16.06 8.22
CA ASP A 262 -8.33 16.72 7.86
C ASP A 262 -8.99 16.05 6.66
N ARG A 263 -8.20 15.46 5.77
CA ARG A 263 -8.70 14.71 4.60
C ARG A 263 -9.03 13.26 4.95
N GLY A 264 -8.26 12.64 5.83
CA GLY A 264 -8.52 11.31 6.36
C GLY A 264 -9.86 11.23 7.08
N SER A 265 -10.18 12.19 7.95
CA SER A 265 -11.45 12.23 8.68
C SER A 265 -12.68 12.37 7.79
N ARG A 266 -12.53 12.93 6.57
CA ARG A 266 -13.62 13.08 5.59
C ARG A 266 -13.84 11.83 4.72
N ASN A 267 -12.80 11.01 4.55
CA ASN A 267 -12.77 9.90 3.60
C ASN A 267 -12.71 8.52 4.28
N LEU A 268 -12.81 8.47 5.61
CA LEU A 268 -12.95 7.26 6.42
C LEU A 268 -14.43 6.99 6.69
#